data_AF-A0A730DLX8-F1
#
_entry.id   AF-A0A730DLX8-F1
#
_cell.length_a   1.000
_cell.length_b   1.000
_cell.length_c   1.000
_cell.angle_alpha   90.00
_cell.angle_beta   90.00
_cell.angle_gamma   90.00
#
_symmetry.space_group_name_H-M   'P 1'
#
loop_
_entity.id
_entity.type
_entity.pdbx_description
1 polymer ?
#
loop_
_entity_poly.entity_id
_entity_poly.type
_entity_poly.pdbx_seq_one_letter_code
_entity_poly.pdbx_strand_id
1 'polypeptide(L)'
;MDHIMSKSLYPKTFFHFTNDIEKLESIITCKFFRPSYARETIYGKNQQKIRYFGIPMVSFCNIRLSLLSEHTQKYGSYGIGLTYDWITRN
;
A
#
# COMPACT_ATOMS: atom_id res chain seq x y z
N MET A 1 -12.47 30.36 5.13
CA MET A 1 -10.99 30.29 5.20
C MET A 1 -10.57 29.26 4.18
N ASP A 2 -10.42 29.71 2.95
CA ASP A 2 -10.07 28.85 1.83
C ASP A 2 -8.58 28.58 1.93
N HIS A 3 -8.25 27.46 2.56
CA HIS A 3 -6.89 26.96 2.61
C HIS A 3 -6.49 26.72 1.15
N ILE A 4 -5.60 27.56 0.61
CA ILE A 4 -4.99 27.36 -0.71
C ILE A 4 -4.32 25.99 -0.64
N MET A 5 -5.00 24.99 -1.20
CA MET A 5 -4.52 23.64 -1.26
C MET A 5 -3.44 23.65 -2.32
N SER A 6 -2.18 23.52 -1.90
CA SER A 6 -1.08 23.36 -2.84
C SER A 6 -1.47 22.23 -3.80
N LYS A 7 -1.37 22.49 -5.11
CA LYS A 7 -1.79 21.55 -6.15
C LYS A 7 -0.79 20.39 -6.17
N SER A 8 -0.99 19.43 -5.28
CA SER A 8 -0.14 18.25 -5.18
C SER A 8 -0.36 17.37 -6.41
N LEU A 9 0.74 16.89 -6.99
CA LEU A 9 0.70 15.87 -8.05
C LEU A 9 0.25 14.50 -7.50
N TYR A 10 0.19 14.35 -6.17
CA TYR A 10 -0.30 13.13 -5.53
C TYR A 10 -1.80 13.22 -5.31
N PRO A 11 -2.55 12.18 -5.69
CA PRO A 11 -3.98 12.14 -5.45
C PRO A 11 -4.27 12.07 -3.94
N LYS A 12 -5.45 12.55 -3.54
CA LYS A 12 -6.03 12.28 -2.21
C LYS A 12 -6.64 10.88 -2.11
N THR A 13 -6.05 9.94 -2.84
CA THR A 13 -6.48 8.55 -2.94
C THR A 13 -5.28 7.67 -2.65
N PHE A 14 -5.47 6.72 -1.75
CA PHE A 14 -4.48 5.71 -1.38
C PHE A 14 -4.92 4.38 -1.96
N PHE A 15 -4.00 3.70 -2.62
CA PHE A 15 -4.26 2.44 -3.28
C PHE A 15 -3.70 1.28 -2.49
N HIS A 16 -4.48 0.21 -2.40
CA HIS A 16 -4.01 -1.10 -1.99
C HIS A 16 -4.01 -2.00 -3.23
N PHE A 17 -2.90 -2.67 -3.50
CA PHE A 17 -2.75 -3.59 -4.65
C PHE A 17 -2.57 -5.03 -4.20
N THR A 18 -3.06 -5.95 -5.04
CA THR A 18 -2.94 -7.39 -4.89
C THR A 18 -2.71 -8.04 -6.26
N ASN A 19 -1.97 -9.15 -6.27
CA ASN A 19 -1.75 -9.99 -7.44
C ASN A 19 -2.89 -10.98 -7.71
N ASP A 20 -3.91 -10.99 -6.85
CA ASP A 20 -4.95 -12.01 -6.80
C ASP A 20 -6.32 -11.33 -6.67
N ILE A 21 -7.19 -11.59 -7.65
CA ILE A 21 -8.53 -11.00 -7.75
C ILE A 21 -9.43 -11.46 -6.60
N GLU A 22 -9.29 -12.71 -6.14
CA GLU A 22 -10.11 -13.24 -5.04
C GLU A 22 -9.82 -12.49 -3.73
N LYS A 23 -8.58 -12.00 -3.55
CA LYS A 23 -8.23 -11.14 -2.41
C LYS A 23 -8.91 -9.78 -2.49
N LEU A 24 -8.98 -9.18 -3.68
CA LEU A 24 -9.69 -7.93 -3.88
C LEU A 24 -11.19 -8.11 -3.61
N GLU A 25 -11.79 -9.18 -4.14
CA GLU A 25 -13.19 -9.54 -3.88
C GLU A 25 -13.45 -9.79 -2.40
N SER A 26 -12.54 -10.47 -1.70
CA SER A 26 -12.64 -10.71 -0.26
C SER A 26 -12.60 -9.39 0.54
N ILE A 27 -11.79 -8.41 0.14
CA ILE A 27 -11.78 -7.09 0.80
C ILE A 27 -13.14 -6.41 0.67
N ILE A 28 -13.76 -6.47 -0.52
CA ILE A 28 -15.05 -5.84 -0.80
C ILE A 28 -16.19 -6.56 -0.06
N THR A 29 -16.22 -7.90 -0.14
CA THR A 29 -17.30 -8.73 0.43
C THR A 29 -17.22 -8.80 1.95
N CYS A 30 -16.03 -8.98 2.52
CA CYS A 30 -15.84 -9.08 3.96
C CYS A 30 -15.68 -7.71 4.63
N LYS A 31 -15.43 -6.64 3.86
CA LYS A 31 -15.25 -5.26 4.35
C LYS A 31 -14.06 -5.08 5.30
N PHE A 32 -13.01 -5.89 5.18
CA PHE A 32 -11.77 -5.72 5.93
C PHE A 32 -10.54 -6.07 5.09
N PHE A 33 -9.41 -5.46 5.42
CA PHE A 33 -8.12 -5.77 4.80
C PHE A 33 -7.41 -6.87 5.58
N ARG A 34 -7.00 -7.94 4.88
CA ARG A 34 -6.15 -8.98 5.48
C ARG A 34 -4.70 -8.49 5.54
N PRO A 35 -4.05 -8.52 6.72
CA PRO A 35 -2.64 -8.19 6.81
C PRO A 35 -1.80 -9.19 6.03
N SER A 36 -0.69 -8.70 5.51
CA SER A 36 0.38 -9.48 4.91
C SER A 36 1.67 -9.24 5.68
N TYR A 37 2.70 -10.06 5.50
CA TYR A 37 4.00 -9.83 6.13
C TYR A 37 4.91 -9.02 5.22
N ALA A 38 5.25 -7.80 5.64
CA ALA A 38 6.40 -7.10 5.08
C ALA A 38 7.68 -7.81 5.50
N ARG A 39 8.43 -8.28 4.51
CA ARG A 39 9.65 -9.06 4.71
C ARG A 39 10.81 -8.12 4.89
N GLU A 40 11.32 -8.06 6.12
CA GLU A 40 12.43 -7.19 6.49
C GLU A 40 13.72 -8.00 6.67
N THR A 41 14.84 -7.36 6.37
CA THR A 41 16.18 -7.94 6.53
C THR A 41 17.07 -6.97 7.30
N ILE A 42 17.59 -7.40 8.46
CA ILE A 42 18.55 -6.63 9.25
C ILE A 42 19.94 -7.23 9.08
N TYR A 43 20.88 -6.39 8.68
CA TYR A 43 22.30 -6.71 8.57
C TYR A 43 23.02 -6.27 9.85
N GLY A 44 23.63 -7.22 10.55
CA GLY A 44 24.52 -6.95 11.67
C GLY A 44 25.84 -6.31 11.22
N LYS A 45 26.65 -5.84 12.18
CA LYS A 45 27.96 -5.24 11.92
C LYS A 45 28.80 -6.15 11.02
N ASN A 46 29.38 -5.56 9.96
CA ASN A 46 30.17 -6.24 8.93
C ASN A 46 29.42 -7.35 8.16
N GLN A 47 28.08 -7.31 8.09
CA GLN A 47 27.23 -8.31 7.40
C GLN A 47 27.38 -9.75 7.92
N GLN A 48 28.04 -9.97 9.05
CA GLN A 48 28.32 -11.31 9.58
C GLN A 48 27.08 -12.02 10.17
N LYS A 49 26.03 -11.26 10.46
CA LYS A 49 24.74 -11.80 10.95
C LYS A 49 23.62 -11.18 10.13
N ILE A 50 22.78 -12.01 9.53
CA ILE A 50 21.59 -11.59 8.80
C ILE A 50 20.37 -12.10 9.57
N ARG A 51 19.42 -11.21 9.85
CA ARG A 51 18.14 -11.58 10.47
C ARG A 51 17.01 -11.25 9.53
N TYR A 52 16.13 -12.22 9.31
CA TYR A 52 14.89 -12.05 8.56
C TYR A 52 13.73 -12.03 9.53
N PHE A 53 12.78 -11.13 9.32
CA PHE A 53 11.54 -11.11 10.08
C PHE A 53 10.40 -10.54 9.23
N GLY A 54 9.17 -10.87 9.64
CA GLY A 54 7.96 -10.41 8.98
C GLY A 54 7.22 -9.44 9.90
N ILE A 55 6.90 -8.24 9.42
CA ILE A 55 6.01 -7.32 10.12
C ILE A 55 4.61 -7.46 9.51
N PRO A 56 3.59 -7.87 10.28
CA PRO A 56 2.23 -7.91 9.77
C PRO A 56 1.74 -6.48 9.52
N MET A 57 1.35 -6.18 8.27
CA MET A 57 0.84 -4.87 7.88
C MET A 57 -0.13 -4.96 6.70
N VAL A 58 -0.96 -3.93 6.55
CA VAL A 58 -1.72 -3.66 5.33
C VAL A 58 -1.07 -2.46 4.65
N SER A 59 -0.56 -2.67 3.44
CA SER A 59 0.18 -1.64 2.71
C SER A 59 -0.75 -0.80 1.85
N PHE A 60 -0.63 0.52 1.95
CA PHE A 60 -1.32 1.50 1.11
C PHE A 60 -0.29 2.45 0.49
N CYS A 61 -0.50 2.87 -0.76
CA CYS A 61 0.38 3.82 -1.43
C CYS A 61 -0.40 4.96 -2.10
N ASN A 62 0.08 6.19 -1.93
CA ASN A 62 -0.37 7.32 -2.73
C ASN A 62 0.54 7.46 -3.95
N ILE A 63 0.14 6.89 -5.08
CA ILE A 63 0.93 6.92 -6.31
C ILE A 63 0.36 7.91 -7.31
N ARG A 64 1.23 8.52 -8.11
CA ARG A 64 0.82 9.30 -9.28
C ARG A 64 0.23 8.33 -10.30
N LEU A 65 -0.91 8.66 -10.91
CA LEU A 65 -1.58 7.80 -11.89
C LEU A 65 -0.68 7.48 -13.10
N SER A 66 0.24 8.38 -13.46
CA SER A 66 1.23 8.14 -14.50
C SER A 66 2.21 7.00 -14.20
N LEU A 67 2.37 6.62 -12.92
CA LEU A 67 3.23 5.52 -12.47
C LEU A 67 2.45 4.23 -12.21
N LEU A 68 1.14 4.21 -12.50
CA LEU A 68 0.27 3.07 -12.20
C LEU A 68 0.71 1.80 -12.94
N SER A 69 1.16 1.92 -14.18
CA SER A 69 1.64 0.77 -14.98
C SER A 69 2.91 0.13 -14.41
N GLU A 70 3.81 0.91 -13.82
CA GLU A 70 5.01 0.39 -13.15
C GLU A 70 4.65 -0.25 -11.80
N HIS A 71 3.77 0.40 -11.04
CA HIS A 71 3.34 -0.11 -9.74
C HIS A 71 2.54 -1.42 -9.84
N THR A 72 1.66 -1.54 -10.84
CA THR A 72 0.86 -2.75 -11.05
C THR A 72 1.71 -3.97 -11.44
N GLN A 73 2.88 -3.76 -12.04
CA GLN A 73 3.85 -4.85 -12.28
C GLN A 73 4.54 -5.31 -10.98
N LYS A 74 4.79 -4.40 -10.04
CA LYS A 74 5.52 -4.71 -8.78
C LYS A 74 4.62 -5.21 -7.66
N TYR A 75 3.44 -4.62 -7.50
CA TYR A 75 2.57 -4.82 -6.33
C TYR A 75 1.26 -5.54 -6.68
N GLY A 76 0.93 -5.60 -7.96
CA GLY A 76 -0.13 -6.42 -8.52
C GLY A 76 -1.15 -5.67 -9.34
N SER A 77 -1.78 -6.44 -10.23
CA SER A 77 -2.62 -5.91 -11.30
C SER A 77 -4.02 -5.49 -10.84
N TYR A 78 -4.40 -5.83 -9.61
CA TYR A 78 -5.71 -5.49 -9.04
C TYR A 78 -5.51 -4.51 -7.88
N GLY A 79 -6.32 -3.46 -7.82
CA GLY A 79 -6.22 -2.48 -6.75
C GLY A 79 -7.53 -1.80 -6.40
N ILE A 80 -7.61 -1.32 -5.16
CA ILE A 80 -8.72 -0.53 -4.63
C ILE A 80 -8.19 0.81 -4.10
N GLY A 81 -8.88 1.89 -4.45
CA GLY A 81 -8.57 3.24 -3.99
C GLY A 81 -9.47 3.66 -2.83
N LEU A 82 -8.87 4.21 -1.77
CA LEU A 82 -9.55 4.75 -0.60
C LEU A 82 -9.29 6.24 -0.47
N THR A 83 -10.24 6.99 0.06
CA THR A 83 -10.06 8.43 0.30
C THR A 83 -9.07 8.65 1.43
N TYR A 84 -8.34 9.77 1.37
CA TYR A 84 -7.48 10.20 2.47
C TYR A 84 -8.21 10.21 3.81
N ASP A 85 -9.45 10.73 3.84
CA ASP A 85 -10.27 10.82 5.06
C ASP A 85 -10.69 9.45 5.61
N TRP A 86 -10.68 8.40 4.78
CA TRP A 86 -10.91 7.03 5.25
C TRP A 86 -9.65 6.49 5.93
N ILE A 87 -8.49 6.69 5.30
CA ILE A 87 -7.19 6.22 5.80
C ILE A 87 -6.79 6.90 7.11
N THR A 88 -7.09 8.18 7.29
CA THR A 88 -6.70 8.89 8.53
C THR A 88 -7.63 8.62 9.71
N ARG A 89 -8.81 8.05 9.46
CA ARG A 89 -9.82 7.75 10.48
C ARG A 89 -9.68 6.35 11.07
N ASN A 90 -9.07 5.42 10.32
CA ASN A 90 -8.93 4.00 10.67
C ASN A 90 -7.46 3.66 10.81
#